data_AF-A0A182WZ79-F1
#
_entry.id   AF-A0A182WZ79-F1
#
_cell.length_a   1.000
_cell.length_b   1.000
_cell.length_c   1.000
_cell.angle_alpha   90.00
_cell.angle_beta   90.00
_cell.angle_gamma   90.00
#
_symmetry.space_group_name_H-M   'P 1'
#
loop_
_entity.id
_entity.type
_entity.pdbx_description
1 polymer ?
#
loop_
_entity_poly.entity_id
_entity_poly.type
_entity_poly.pdbx_seq_one_letter_code
_entity_poly.pdbx_strand_id
1 'polypeptide(L)' 'MFGLNRQYLWSVVPLFGFGVGWFLDRKETERMTMFRDKSALYGRTLKEGEKPSWP' A
#
# COMPACT_ATOMS: atom_id res chain seq x y z
N MET A 1 -31.89 19.83 7.80
CA MET A 1 -30.65 20.31 7.16
C MET A 1 -29.48 19.62 7.86
N PHE A 2 -28.63 18.91 7.13
CA PHE A 2 -27.50 18.17 7.71
C PHE A 2 -26.51 19.14 8.36
N GLY A 3 -26.33 19.02 9.69
CA GLY A 3 -25.49 19.89 10.51
C GLY A 3 -24.00 19.59 10.39
N LEU A 4 -23.44 19.72 9.19
CA LEU A 4 -21.99 19.69 8.97
C LEU A 4 -21.40 21.04 9.40
N ASN A 5 -21.08 21.16 10.68
CA ASN A 5 -20.31 22.30 11.18
C ASN A 5 -18.90 22.28 10.59
N ARG A 6 -18.36 23.47 10.28
CA ARG A 6 -17.00 23.66 9.70
C ARG A 6 -15.91 22.93 10.48
N GLN A 7 -16.10 22.73 11.79
CA GLN A 7 -15.17 22.00 12.64
C GLN A 7 -15.04 20.52 12.27
N TYR A 8 -16.12 19.88 11.79
CA TYR A 8 -16.09 18.47 11.38
C TYR A 8 -15.31 18.24 10.08
N LEU A 9 -15.07 19.27 9.26
CA LEU A 9 -14.21 19.14 8.08
C LEU A 9 -12.76 18.84 8.47
N TRP A 10 -12.32 19.30 9.65
CA TRP A 10 -10.97 19.03 10.15
C TRP A 10 -10.75 17.56 10.53
N SER A 11 -11.79 16.78 10.80
CA SER A 11 -11.63 15.34 11.08
C SER A 11 -11.28 14.54 9.82
N VAL A 12 -11.48 15.09 8.63
CA VAL A 12 -11.11 14.45 7.35
C VAL A 12 -9.60 14.51 7.11
N VAL A 13 -8.91 15.52 7.66
CA VAL A 13 -7.47 15.73 7.46
C VAL A 13 -6.61 14.52 7.89
N PRO A 14 -6.77 13.94 9.10
CA PRO A 14 -6.01 12.74 9.47
C PRO A 14 -6.34 11.52 8.61
N LEU A 15 -7.61 11.35 8.21
CA LEU A 15 -8.01 10.25 7.32
C LEU A 15 -7.38 10.37 5.93
N PHE A 16 -7.34 11.60 5.39
CA PHE A 16 -6.67 11.89 4.14
C PHE A 16 -5.16 11.67 4.24
N GLY A 17 -4.52 12.16 5.30
CA GLY A 17 -3.09 11.94 5.56
C GLY A 17 -2.74 10.44 5.63
N PHE A 18 -3.55 9.64 6.31
CA PHE A 18 -3.39 8.19 6.36
C PHE A 18 -3.52 7.56 4.96
N GLY A 19 -4.57 7.92 4.20
CA GLY A 19 -4.78 7.39 2.86
C GLY A 19 -3.64 7.72 1.89
N VAL A 20 -3.13 8.95 1.95
CA VAL A 20 -1.97 9.37 1.14
C VAL A 20 -0.70 8.65 1.58
N GLY A 21 -0.43 8.56 2.89
CA GLY A 21 0.73 7.83 3.41
C GLY A 21 0.74 6.36 2.96
N TRP A 22 -0.38 5.66 3.14
CA TRP A 22 -0.54 4.28 2.70
C TRP A 22 -0.35 4.11 1.19
N PHE A 23 -0.85 5.06 0.38
CA PHE A 23 -0.65 5.03 -1.06
C PHE A 23 0.83 5.15 -1.44
N LEU A 24 1.57 6.07 -0.80
CA LEU A 24 3.00 6.24 -1.04
C LEU A 24 3.81 5.00 -0.63
N ASP A 25 3.49 4.38 0.51
CA ASP A 25 4.13 3.16 0.99
C ASP A 25 3.93 1.98 0.01
N ARG A 26 2.74 1.87 -0.59
CA ARG A 26 2.50 0.86 -1.64
C ARG A 26 3.36 1.09 -2.87
N LYS A 27 3.51 2.35 -3.29
CA LYS A 27 4.38 2.70 -4.43
C LYS A 27 5.85 2.44 -4.13
N GLU A 28 6.30 2.64 -2.90
CA GLU A 28 7.65 2.25 -2.51
C GLU A 28 7.82 0.73 -2.51
N THR A 29 6.84 -0.01 -1.98
CA THR A 29 6.84 -1.47 -1.99
C THR A 29 6.91 -2.03 -3.41
N GLU A 30 6.17 -1.46 -4.36
CA GLU A 30 6.23 -1.80 -5.79
C GLU A 30 7.63 -1.56 -6.38
N ARG A 31 8.37 -0.53 -5.92
CA ARG A 31 9.77 -0.29 -6.33
C ARG A 31 10.74 -1.30 -5.74
N MET A 32 10.45 -1.84 -4.56
CA MET A 32 11.31 -2.80 -3.84
C MET A 32 11.14 -4.27 -4.27
N THR A 33 10.54 -4.55 -5.43
CA THR A 33 10.29 -5.94 -5.87
C THR A 33 11.45 -6.61 -6.62
N MET A 34 12.58 -5.94 -6.84
CA MET A 34 13.68 -6.47 -7.67
C MET A 34 14.23 -7.83 -7.18
N PHE A 35 14.33 -7.99 -5.87
CA PHE A 35 14.87 -9.20 -5.20
C PHE A 35 13.78 -10.14 -4.66
N ARG A 36 12.53 -9.89 -5.02
CA ARG A 36 11.42 -10.76 -4.67
C ARG A 36 11.61 -12.15 -5.28
N ASP A 37 11.29 -13.18 -4.50
CA ASP A 37 11.42 -14.61 -4.88
C ASP A 37 12.84 -15.02 -5.30
N LYS A 38 13.87 -14.30 -4.83
CA LYS A 38 15.29 -14.56 -5.12
C LYS A 38 16.17 -14.70 -3.88
N SER A 39 15.60 -14.65 -2.68
CA SER A 39 16.36 -14.81 -1.43
C SER A 39 16.79 -16.26 -1.24
N ALA A 40 17.85 -16.52 -0.47
CA ALA A 40 18.34 -17.88 -0.25
C ALA A 40 17.31 -18.80 0.43
N LEU A 41 16.40 -18.23 1.24
CA LEU A 41 15.40 -18.99 1.99
C LEU A 41 14.06 -19.16 1.23
N TYR A 42 13.66 -18.16 0.43
CA TYR A 42 12.35 -18.12 -0.22
C TYR A 42 12.42 -18.06 -1.75
N GLY A 43 13.61 -18.21 -2.32
CA GLY A 43 13.83 -18.23 -3.75
C GLY A 43 13.17 -19.43 -4.40
N ARG A 44 12.29 -19.19 -5.38
CA ARG A 44 11.55 -20.26 -6.07
C ARG A 44 11.18 -19.90 -7.50
N THR A 45 10.97 -20.92 -8.31
CA THR A 45 10.36 -20.78 -9.64
C THR A 45 8.84 -20.71 -9.49
N LEU A 46 8.23 -19.67 -10.06
CA LEU A 46 6.78 -19.52 -10.10
C LEU A 46 6.19 -20.40 -11.21
N LYS A 47 5.01 -20.98 -10.96
CA LYS A 47 4.25 -21.66 -12.02
C LYS A 47 3.70 -20.64 -13.01
N GLU A 48 3.37 -21.09 -14.22
CA GLU A 48 2.73 -20.22 -15.21
C GLU A 48 1.43 -19.63 -14.67
N GLY A 49 1.32 -18.29 -14.69
CA GLY A 49 0.17 -17.56 -14.15
C GLY A 49 0.15 -17.38 -12.63
N GLU A 50 1.12 -17.91 -11.89
CA GLU A 50 1.21 -17.72 -10.45
C GLU A 50 1.63 -16.29 -10.09
N LYS A 51 0.92 -15.68 -9.15
CA LYS A 51 1.27 -14.35 -8.66
C LYS A 51 2.57 -14.42 -7.85
N PRO A 52 3.39 -13.35 -7.88
CA PRO A 52 4.56 -13.25 -7.04
C PRO A 52 4.19 -13.27 -5.55
N SER A 53 5.16 -13.57 -4.67
CA SER A 53 4.85 -13.74 -3.24
C SER A 53 4.39 -12.47 -2.52
N TRP A 54 4.75 -11.27 -3.01
CA TRP A 54 4.31 -9.97 -2.47
C TRP A 54 4.66 -8.80 -3.41
N PRO A 55 4.10 -7.59 -3.29
CA PRO A 55 2.86 -7.34 -2.56
C PRO A 55 1.72 -8.18 -3.12
#